data_AF-A0A2V9QQ40-F1
#
_entry.id   AF-A0A2V9QQ40-F1
#
_cell.length_a   1.000
_cell.length_b   1.000
_cell.length_c   1.000
_cell.angle_alpha   90.00
_cell.angle_beta   90.00
_cell.angle_gamma   90.00
#
_symmetry.space_group_name_H-M   'P 1'
#
loop_
_entity.id
_entity.type
_entity.pdbx_description
1 polymer ?
#
loop_
_entity_poly.entity_id
_entity_poly.type
_entity_poly.pdbx_seq_one_letter_code
_entity_poly.pdbx_strand_id
1 'polypeptide(L)'
;MLARTIAVCSTLTLLIGLSVYSAGNPPQTRQMARREPHMSAALGHLQQARNELDKATATKGGHRENAMRLVDQAIAEVQQGEVYDIQH
;
A
#
# COMPACT_ATOMS: atom_id res chain seq x y z
N MET A 1 3.93 17.99 60.45
CA MET A 1 3.34 16.83 59.74
C MET A 1 2.49 17.29 58.53
N LEU A 2 3.03 18.12 57.62
CA LEU A 2 2.20 18.70 56.52
C LEU A 2 2.96 18.86 55.18
N ALA A 3 4.04 18.12 54.94
CA ALA A 3 4.79 18.21 53.68
C ALA A 3 5.28 16.85 53.13
N ARG A 4 4.63 15.74 53.53
CA ARG A 4 5.01 14.38 53.12
C ARG A 4 3.96 13.64 52.29
N THR A 5 2.81 14.26 52.00
CA THR A 5 1.67 13.62 51.33
C THR A 5 1.47 14.05 49.87
N ILE A 6 2.17 15.08 49.39
CA ILE A 6 1.98 15.60 48.02
C ILE A 6 2.81 14.82 46.99
N ALA A 7 3.83 14.06 47.40
CA ALA A 7 4.74 13.37 46.48
C ALA A 7 4.25 11.99 45.99
N VAL A 8 3.12 11.46 46.49
CA VAL A 8 2.64 10.10 46.13
C VAL A 8 1.48 10.12 45.13
N CYS A 9 0.85 11.27 44.88
CA CYS A 9 -0.24 11.38 43.90
C CYS A 9 0.21 11.70 42.46
N SER A 10 1.51 11.93 42.20
CA SER A 10 1.99 12.30 40.86
C SER A 10 2.57 11.14 40.03
N THR A 11 2.71 9.94 40.58
CA THR A 11 3.17 8.76 39.82
C THR A 11 2.06 7.74 39.53
N LEU A 12 0.88 7.89 40.13
CA LEU A 12 -0.26 6.98 39.93
C LEU A 12 -1.36 7.55 39.01
N THR A 13 -1.12 8.70 38.39
CA THR A 13 -2.02 9.30 37.37
C THR A 13 -1.50 9.15 35.94
N LEU A 14 -0.33 8.53 35.73
CA LEU A 14 0.21 8.29 34.39
C LEU A 14 -0.09 6.89 33.83
N LEU A 15 -0.66 5.98 34.62
CA LEU A 15 -0.85 4.57 34.23
C LEU A 15 -2.31 4.16 33.96
N ILE A 16 -3.29 5.07 34.05
CA ILE A 16 -4.71 4.79 33.72
C ILE A 16 -5.26 5.81 32.71
N GLY A 17 -4.39 6.54 32.02
CA GLY A 17 -4.74 7.35 30.84
C GLY A 17 -4.69 6.57 29.52
N LEU A 18 -4.56 5.24 29.58
CA LEU A 18 -4.28 4.37 28.42
C LEU A 18 -5.40 3.35 28.15
N SER A 19 -6.66 3.70 28.43
CA SER A 19 -7.76 2.73 28.23
C SER A 19 -9.05 3.30 27.62
N VAL A 20 -9.09 4.60 27.25
CA VAL A 20 -10.35 5.21 26.74
C VAL A 20 -10.23 5.81 25.33
N TYR A 21 -9.06 5.82 24.69
CA TYR A 21 -8.92 6.38 23.33
C TYR A 21 -9.12 5.38 22.18
N SER A 22 -9.53 4.13 22.44
CA SER A 22 -9.71 3.11 21.39
C SER A 22 -11.13 2.53 21.34
N ALA A 23 -12.14 3.32 21.68
CA ALA A 23 -13.55 3.00 21.42
C ALA A 23 -14.11 3.75 20.20
N GLY A 24 -13.22 4.14 19.28
CA GLY A 24 -13.54 4.85 18.05
C GLY A 24 -12.80 4.32 16.83
N ASN A 25 -12.34 3.06 16.86
CA ASN A 25 -11.96 2.41 15.60
C ASN A 25 -13.28 2.18 14.87
N PRO A 26 -13.60 2.91 13.78
CA PRO A 26 -14.69 2.48 12.91
C PRO A 26 -14.41 1.02 12.57
N PRO A 27 -15.42 0.14 12.49
CA PRO A 27 -15.19 -1.19 11.95
C PRO A 27 -14.42 -0.96 10.65
N GLN A 28 -13.18 -1.43 10.61
CA GLN A 28 -12.38 -1.41 9.40
C GLN A 28 -13.20 -2.22 8.44
N THR A 29 -14.01 -1.51 7.66
CA THR A 29 -14.94 -2.06 6.72
C THR A 29 -14.09 -3.00 5.89
N ARG A 30 -14.53 -4.25 5.77
CA ARG A 30 -14.00 -5.26 4.85
C ARG A 30 -14.25 -4.82 3.39
N GLN A 31 -13.95 -3.57 3.12
CA GLN A 31 -14.27 -2.73 1.99
C GLN A 31 -13.05 -1.83 1.71
N MET A 32 -11.86 -2.29 2.08
CA MET A 32 -10.78 -2.23 1.12
C MET A 32 -11.07 -3.42 0.21
N ALA A 33 -11.58 -3.16 -0.99
CA ALA A 33 -11.56 -4.16 -2.06
C ALA A 33 -10.19 -4.82 -1.96
N ARG A 34 -10.16 -6.12 -1.72
CA ARG A 34 -8.94 -6.87 -1.43
C ARG A 34 -8.15 -6.99 -2.73
N ARG A 35 -7.71 -5.87 -3.32
CA ARG A 35 -6.80 -5.85 -4.46
C ARG A 35 -5.63 -6.72 -4.04
N GLU A 36 -5.44 -7.82 -4.76
CA GLU A 36 -4.29 -8.68 -4.59
C GLU A 36 -3.03 -7.79 -4.63
N PRO A 37 -2.27 -7.68 -3.52
CA PRO A 37 -1.24 -6.67 -3.38
C PRO A 37 -0.06 -6.88 -4.33
N HIS A 38 0.16 -8.11 -4.80
CA HIS A 38 1.25 -8.42 -5.72
C HIS A 38 0.91 -8.03 -7.17
N MET A 39 -0.34 -8.19 -7.60
CA MET A 39 -0.83 -7.76 -8.91
C MET A 39 -0.75 -6.25 -9.06
N SER A 40 -1.15 -5.51 -8.04
CA SER A 40 -1.05 -4.05 -8.06
C SER A 40 0.40 -3.57 -8.07
N ALA A 41 1.29 -4.23 -7.32
CA ALA A 41 2.72 -3.96 -7.37
C ALA A 41 3.32 -4.29 -8.76
N ALA A 42 2.94 -5.42 -9.34
CA ALA A 42 3.36 -5.83 -10.68
C ALA A 42 2.95 -4.80 -11.74
N LEU A 43 1.72 -4.28 -11.67
CA LEU A 43 1.24 -3.21 -12.55
C LEU A 43 2.13 -1.97 -12.45
N GLY A 44 2.46 -1.55 -11.22
CA GLY A 44 3.38 -0.42 -10.99
C GLY A 44 4.77 -0.65 -11.60
N HIS A 45 5.34 -1.85 -11.41
CA HIS A 45 6.64 -2.21 -11.99
C HIS A 45 6.62 -2.24 -13.52
N LEU A 46 5.54 -2.76 -14.13
CA LEU A 46 5.38 -2.79 -15.58
C LEU A 46 5.25 -1.39 -16.17
N GLN A 47 4.48 -0.50 -15.53
CA GLN A 47 4.38 0.91 -15.94
C GLN A 47 5.72 1.63 -15.85
N GLN A 48 6.50 1.37 -14.80
CA GLN A 48 7.85 1.90 -14.69
C GLN A 48 8.75 1.37 -15.82
N ALA A 49 8.73 0.07 -16.09
CA ALA A 49 9.50 -0.53 -17.17
C ALA A 49 9.12 0.06 -18.54
N ARG A 50 7.82 0.28 -18.80
CA ARG A 50 7.33 0.93 -20.01
C ARG A 50 7.90 2.34 -20.16
N ASN A 51 7.87 3.13 -19.09
CA ASN A 51 8.39 4.50 -19.11
C ASN A 51 9.90 4.54 -19.40
N GLU A 52 10.67 3.60 -18.87
CA GLU A 52 12.11 3.51 -19.15
C GLU A 52 12.40 3.05 -20.59
N LEU A 53 11.58 2.15 -21.15
CA LEU A 53 11.68 1.76 -22.56
C LEU A 53 11.32 2.90 -23.53
N ASP A 54 10.37 3.75 -23.15
CA ASP A 54 9.97 4.91 -23.96
C ASP A 54 11.10 5.96 -24.04
N LYS A 55 11.80 6.19 -22.93
CA LYS A 55 12.96 7.09 -22.86
C LYS A 55 14.21 6.55 -23.56
N ALA A 56 14.26 5.27 -23.90
CA ALA A 56 15.43 4.67 -24.52
C ALA A 56 15.64 5.22 -25.94
N THR A 57 16.79 5.87 -26.16
CA THR A 57 17.10 6.68 -27.36
C THR A 57 17.26 5.89 -28.67
N ALA A 58 17.46 4.57 -28.62
CA ALA A 58 17.59 3.76 -29.82
C ALA A 58 16.68 2.54 -29.74
N THR A 59 16.10 2.18 -30.89
CA THR A 59 15.26 0.98 -31.09
C THR A 59 16.01 -0.33 -30.77
N LYS A 60 17.34 -0.27 -30.69
CA LYS A 60 18.26 -1.39 -30.36
C LYS A 60 17.94 -2.60 -31.26
N GLY A 61 17.81 -2.37 -32.56
CA GLY A 61 17.46 -3.44 -33.53
C GLY A 61 15.99 -3.86 -33.50
N GLY A 62 15.08 -3.00 -33.03
CA GLY A 62 13.65 -3.31 -32.86
C GLY A 62 13.32 -3.98 -31.52
N HIS A 63 14.32 -4.28 -30.69
CA HIS A 63 14.10 -4.90 -29.38
C HIS A 63 13.36 -3.97 -28.42
N ARG A 64 13.53 -2.65 -28.53
CA ARG A 64 12.83 -1.68 -27.68
C ARG A 64 11.32 -1.72 -27.94
N GLU A 65 10.91 -1.66 -29.20
CA GLU A 65 9.50 -1.71 -29.61
C GLU A 65 8.88 -3.06 -29.25
N ASN A 66 9.62 -4.15 -29.46
CA ASN A 66 9.19 -5.48 -29.04
C ASN A 66 9.01 -5.59 -27.52
N ALA A 67 9.93 -5.04 -26.73
CA ALA A 67 9.81 -4.99 -25.29
C ALA A 67 8.62 -4.15 -24.84
N MET A 68 8.40 -2.98 -25.44
CA MET A 68 7.23 -2.13 -25.19
C MET A 68 5.92 -2.87 -25.44
N ARG A 69 5.82 -3.59 -26.56
CA ARG A 69 4.65 -4.42 -26.89
C ARG A 69 4.41 -5.52 -25.86
N LEU A 70 5.46 -6.22 -25.42
CA LEU A 70 5.35 -7.28 -24.42
C LEU A 70 4.94 -6.72 -23.06
N VAL A 71 5.49 -5.57 -22.67
CA VAL A 71 5.11 -4.89 -21.41
C VAL A 71 3.65 -4.45 -21.46
N ASP A 72 3.15 -3.92 -22.58
CA ASP A 72 1.73 -3.56 -22.71
C ASP A 72 0.80 -4.77 -22.60
N GLN A 73 1.18 -5.90 -23.20
CA GLN A 73 0.44 -7.14 -23.08
C GLN A 73 0.39 -7.60 -21.62
N ALA A 74 1.52 -7.57 -20.91
CA ALA A 74 1.56 -7.91 -19.48
C ALA A 74 0.71 -6.97 -18.62
N ILE A 75 0.72 -5.66 -18.91
CA ILE A 75 -0.14 -4.68 -18.22
C ILE A 75 -1.61 -5.04 -18.39
N ALA A 76 -2.03 -5.39 -19.60
CA ALA A 76 -3.42 -5.75 -19.89
C ALA A 76 -3.84 -7.02 -19.12
N GLU A 77 -3.01 -8.06 -19.10
CA GLU A 77 -3.27 -9.29 -18.35
C GLU A 77 -3.38 -9.04 -16.84
N VAL A 78 -2.48 -8.23 -16.27
CA VAL A 78 -2.53 -7.89 -14.83
C VAL A 78 -3.81 -7.13 -14.49
N GLN A 79 -4.21 -6.18 -15.34
CA GLN A 79 -5.47 -5.44 -15.16
C GLN A 79 -6.68 -6.37 -15.25
N GLN A 80 -6.69 -7.32 -16.19
CA GLN A 80 -7.75 -8.32 -16.29
C GLN A 80 -7.81 -9.22 -15.05
N GLY A 81 -6.65 -9.62 -14.52
CA GLY A 81 -6.56 -10.38 -13.28
C GLY A 81 -7.07 -9.60 -12.06
N GLU A 82 -6.74 -8.30 -11.94
CA GLU A 82 -7.31 -7.45 -10.88
C GLU A 82 -8.83 -7.32 -11.02
N VAL A 83 -9.36 -7.19 -12.24
CA VAL A 83 -10.82 -7.16 -12.47
C VAL A 83 -11.47 -8.48 -12.11
N TYR A 84 -10.84 -9.61 -12.45
CA TYR A 84 -11.35 -10.94 -12.12
C TYR A 84 -11.42 -11.18 -10.60
N ASP A 85 -10.37 -10.80 -9.86
CA ASP A 85 -10.29 -10.88 -8.38
C ASP A 85 -11.35 -10.00 -7.69
N ILE A 86 -11.75 -8.89 -8.30
CA ILE A 86 -12.86 -8.06 -7.83
C ILE A 86 -14.22 -8.73 -8.08
N GLN A 87 -14.33 -9.57 -9.11
CA GLN A 87 -15.59 -10.20 -9.54
C GLN A 87 -15.86 -11.59 -8.93
N HIS A 88 -14.82 -12.33 -8.51
CA HIS A 88 -14.91 -13.73 -8.04
C HIS A 88 -14.24 -13.90 -6.67
#